data_AF-A0A965XZU7-F1
#
_entry.id   AF-A0A965XZU7-F1
#
_cell.length_a   1.000
_cell.length_b   1.000
_cell.length_c   1.000
_cell.angle_alpha   90.00
_cell.angle_beta   90.00
_cell.angle_gamma   90.00
#
_symmetry.space_group_name_H-M   'P 1'
#
loop_
_entity.id
_entity.type
_entity.pdbx_description
1 polymer ?
#
loop_
_entity_poly.entity_id
_entity_poly.type
_entity_poly.pdbx_seq_one_letter_code
_entity_poly.pdbx_strand_id
1 'polypeptide(L)'
;PAAAPAAVPAAAPAAAPAPAPAPKAAAPAAAPAGSETVKAPMPGTILNVNVAVGDSVKKGQILCVLEAMKMENEIVAPRDGQVAAIQTSKGASVNAGDPLVSLG
;
A
#
# COMPACT_ATOMS: atom_id res chain seq x y z
N PRO A 1 -40.83 -62.21 11.18
CA PRO A 1 -39.41 -61.85 10.93
C PRO A 1 -39.30 -60.86 9.76
N ALA A 2 -38.67 -59.71 10.02
CA ALA A 2 -38.13 -58.67 9.11
C ALA A 2 -39.08 -58.11 8.01
N ALA A 3 -39.69 -56.93 8.17
CA ALA A 3 -39.12 -55.58 8.12
C ALA A 3 -38.55 -55.19 6.74
N ALA A 4 -39.14 -54.13 6.18
CA ALA A 4 -38.88 -53.42 4.92
C ALA A 4 -37.43 -52.84 4.83
N PRO A 5 -37.01 -52.02 3.82
CA PRO A 5 -37.76 -51.43 2.69
C PRO A 5 -37.01 -51.33 1.33
N ALA A 6 -37.75 -50.85 0.33
CA ALA A 6 -37.29 -50.35 -0.96
C ALA A 6 -36.31 -49.17 -0.82
N ALA A 7 -35.26 -49.18 -1.65
CA ALA A 7 -34.28 -48.11 -1.73
C ALA A 7 -34.70 -47.02 -2.73
N VAL A 8 -34.52 -45.78 -2.25
CA VAL A 8 -34.85 -44.46 -2.80
C VAL A 8 -33.99 -44.05 -4.01
N PRO A 9 -34.44 -43.06 -4.82
CA PRO A 9 -33.72 -42.56 -5.98
C PRO A 9 -32.62 -41.56 -5.59
N ALA A 10 -31.42 -41.74 -6.13
CA ALA A 10 -30.27 -40.87 -5.89
C ALA A 10 -30.17 -39.75 -6.94
N ALA A 11 -30.47 -38.55 -6.45
CA ALA A 11 -29.97 -37.22 -6.81
C ALA A 11 -29.11 -37.03 -8.08
N ALA A 12 -29.60 -36.12 -8.94
CA ALA A 12 -28.83 -35.40 -9.93
C ALA A 12 -27.72 -34.54 -9.27
N PRO A 13 -26.49 -34.50 -9.82
CA PRO A 13 -25.49 -33.54 -9.37
C PRO A 13 -25.84 -32.14 -9.87
N ALA A 14 -26.05 -31.24 -8.92
CA ALA A 14 -26.11 -29.80 -9.15
C ALA A 14 -24.81 -29.31 -9.81
N ALA A 15 -24.95 -28.51 -10.86
CA ALA A 15 -23.86 -27.85 -11.54
C ALA A 15 -23.04 -26.97 -10.57
N ALA A 16 -21.74 -27.23 -10.50
CA ALA A 16 -20.79 -26.39 -9.78
C ALA A 16 -20.75 -24.98 -10.41
N PRO A 17 -20.68 -23.90 -9.60
CA PRO A 17 -20.52 -22.55 -10.14
C PRO A 17 -19.17 -22.43 -10.84
N ALA A 18 -19.17 -21.88 -12.05
CA ALA A 18 -17.98 -21.56 -12.81
C ALA A 18 -17.03 -20.64 -11.98
N PRO A 19 -15.71 -20.86 -12.05
CA PRO A 19 -14.74 -20.06 -11.32
C PRO A 19 -14.80 -18.59 -11.75
N ALA A 20 -14.81 -17.71 -10.75
CA ALA A 20 -14.73 -16.25 -10.90
C ALA A 20 -13.52 -15.85 -11.78
N PRO A 21 -13.67 -14.82 -12.62
CA PRO A 21 -12.58 -14.37 -13.49
C PRO A 21 -11.38 -13.95 -12.65
N ALA A 22 -10.23 -14.54 -12.96
CA ALA A 22 -8.94 -14.23 -12.37
C ALA A 22 -8.67 -12.71 -12.37
N PRO A 23 -8.16 -12.13 -11.28
CA PRO A 23 -7.80 -10.72 -11.26
C PRO A 23 -6.71 -10.48 -12.30
N LYS A 24 -7.12 -9.73 -13.32
CA LYS A 24 -6.30 -9.12 -14.35
C LYS A 24 -5.06 -8.51 -13.72
N ALA A 25 -3.90 -8.84 -14.28
CA ALA A 25 -2.57 -8.33 -13.94
C ALA A 25 -2.64 -6.91 -13.36
N ALA A 26 -2.15 -6.75 -12.13
CA ALA A 26 -2.07 -5.48 -11.44
C ALA A 26 -1.26 -4.50 -12.30
N ALA A 27 -1.97 -3.64 -13.02
CA ALA A 27 -1.42 -2.37 -13.45
C ALA A 27 -0.89 -1.67 -12.18
N PRO A 28 0.24 -0.93 -12.26
CA PRO A 28 0.69 -0.13 -11.12
C PRO A 28 -0.50 0.67 -10.61
N ALA A 29 -0.87 0.45 -9.35
CA ALA A 29 -1.99 1.13 -8.74
C ALA A 29 -1.79 2.63 -9.01
N ALA A 30 -2.64 3.19 -9.88
CA ALA A 30 -2.72 4.62 -10.05
C ALA A 30 -2.94 5.16 -8.65
N ALA A 31 -2.02 6.00 -8.18
CA ALA A 31 -2.14 6.65 -6.89
C ALA A 31 -3.56 7.25 -6.83
N PRO A 32 -4.35 6.94 -5.78
CA PRO A 32 -5.77 7.26 -5.75
C PRO A 32 -5.96 8.74 -6.10
N ALA A 33 -6.95 9.05 -6.95
CA ALA A 33 -7.22 10.43 -7.33
C ALA A 33 -7.46 11.27 -6.06
N GLY A 34 -6.48 12.11 -5.69
CA GLY A 34 -6.44 12.85 -4.43
C GLY A 34 -5.18 12.65 -3.57
N SER A 35 -4.37 11.62 -3.87
CA SER A 35 -3.12 11.39 -3.14
C SER A 35 -2.04 12.39 -3.53
N GLU A 36 -1.53 13.12 -2.56
CA GLU A 36 -0.44 14.08 -2.72
C GLU A 36 0.89 13.40 -2.45
N THR A 37 1.76 13.38 -3.45
CA THR A 37 3.10 12.83 -3.31
C THR A 37 4.04 13.87 -2.70
N VAL A 38 4.51 13.58 -1.49
CA VAL A 38 5.61 14.28 -0.84
C VAL A 38 6.90 13.90 -1.56
N LYS A 39 7.56 14.92 -2.11
CA LYS A 39 8.81 14.78 -2.86
C LYS A 39 10.00 15.24 -2.02
N ALA A 40 11.18 14.74 -2.35
CA ALA A 40 12.41 15.20 -1.73
C ALA A 40 12.68 16.67 -2.11
N PRO A 41 12.86 17.58 -1.13
CA PRO A 41 13.13 18.99 -1.41
C PRO A 41 14.56 19.23 -1.89
N MET A 42 15.48 18.33 -1.55
CA MET A 42 16.90 18.40 -1.90
C MET A 42 17.46 16.98 -2.10
N PRO A 43 18.54 16.83 -2.89
CA PRO A 43 19.20 15.54 -3.05
C PRO A 43 19.88 15.13 -1.73
N GLY A 44 19.85 13.84 -1.43
CA GLY A 44 20.42 13.29 -0.20
C GLY A 44 20.18 11.80 -0.05
N THR A 45 20.35 11.31 1.18
CA THR A 45 20.14 9.91 1.53
C THR A 45 19.14 9.80 2.67
N ILE A 46 18.18 8.87 2.57
CA ILE A 46 17.22 8.63 3.65
C ILE A 46 17.92 7.91 4.81
N LEU A 47 18.04 8.57 5.95
CA LEU A 47 18.60 7.98 7.18
C LEU A 47 17.59 7.10 7.90
N ASN A 48 16.32 7.51 7.88
CA ASN A 48 15.27 6.78 8.57
C ASN A 48 13.90 7.07 7.96
N VAL A 49 13.00 6.08 7.99
CA VAL A 49 11.59 6.24 7.62
C VAL A 49 10.80 5.98 8.89
N ASN A 50 10.04 6.98 9.33
CA ASN A 50 9.33 6.96 10.62
C ASN A 50 7.85 6.58 10.48
N VAL A 51 7.40 6.33 9.25
CA VAL A 51 6.01 5.99 8.93
C VAL A 51 5.93 4.67 8.15
N ALA A 52 4.75 4.07 8.15
CA ALA A 52 4.42 2.88 7.38
C ALA A 52 3.21 3.14 6.48
N VAL A 53 3.04 2.34 5.42
CA VAL A 53 1.84 2.40 4.59
C VAL A 53 0.61 2.08 5.43
N GLY A 54 -0.42 2.92 5.35
CA GLY A 54 -1.62 2.86 6.16
C GLY A 54 -1.58 3.69 7.44
N ASP A 55 -0.43 4.29 7.80
CA ASP A 55 -0.30 5.11 8.99
C ASP A 55 -1.00 6.47 8.82
N SER A 56 -1.71 6.91 9.85
CA SER A 56 -2.39 8.21 9.85
C SER A 56 -1.41 9.30 10.27
N VAL A 57 -1.20 10.27 9.39
CA VAL A 57 -0.25 11.36 9.60
C VAL A 57 -0.91 12.72 9.75
N LYS A 58 -0.26 13.60 10.51
CA LYS A 58 -0.72 14.98 10.71
C LYS A 58 0.19 15.98 10.01
N LYS A 59 -0.35 17.16 9.67
CA LYS A 59 0.46 18.25 9.13
C LYS A 59 1.63 18.55 10.08
N GLY A 60 2.85 18.58 9.53
CA GLY A 60 4.07 18.82 10.30
C GLY A 60 4.66 17.58 10.99
N GLN A 61 4.01 16.42 10.90
CA GLN A 61 4.59 15.17 11.41
C GLN A 61 5.74 14.71 10.51
N ILE A 62 6.79 14.20 11.13
CA ILE A 62 7.98 13.67 10.46
C ILE A 62 7.65 12.34 9.78
N LEU A 63 7.78 12.30 8.46
CA LEU A 63 7.59 11.11 7.64
C LEU A 63 8.91 10.32 7.54
N CYS A 64 9.99 11.00 7.21
CA CYS A 64 11.32 10.42 7.10
C CYS A 64 12.40 11.47 7.37
N VAL A 65 13.62 11.00 7.63
CA VAL A 65 14.80 11.84 7.84
C VAL A 65 15.71 11.67 6.63
N LEU A 66 16.07 12.78 6.00
CA LEU A 66 16.95 12.85 4.84
C LEU A 66 18.24 13.55 5.25
N GLU A 67 19.39 12.92 5.05
CA GLU A 67 20.69 13.56 5.18
C GLU A 67 21.09 14.19 3.87
N ALA A 68 21.36 15.50 3.91
CA ALA A 68 22.02 16.20 2.82
C ALA A 68 23.14 17.08 3.40
N MET A 69 24.29 17.11 2.72
CA MET A 69 25.42 17.97 3.07
C MET A 69 25.86 17.86 4.56
N LYS A 70 25.85 16.65 5.13
CA LYS A 70 26.17 16.35 6.56
C LYS A 70 25.18 16.93 7.58
N MET A 71 23.99 17.33 7.14
CA MET A 71 22.90 17.74 8.02
C MET A 71 21.68 16.86 7.81
N GLU A 72 21.03 16.52 8.91
CA GLU A 72 19.78 15.77 8.93
C GLU A 72 18.63 16.74 8.71
N ASN A 73 17.72 16.37 7.82
CA ASN A 73 16.61 17.18 7.40
C ASN A 73 15.32 16.37 7.50
N GLU A 74 14.40 16.84 8.32
CA GLU A 74 13.13 16.17 8.56
C GLU A 74 12.17 16.47 7.42
N ILE A 75 11.70 15.42 6.76
CA ILE A 75 10.66 15.51 5.75
C ILE A 75 9.32 15.39 6.46
N VAL A 76 8.58 16.48 6.51
CA VAL A 76 7.29 16.55 7.21
C VAL A 76 6.11 16.41 6.26
N ALA A 77 4.96 15.96 6.78
CA ALA A 77 3.72 15.92 6.02
C ALA A 77 3.19 17.35 5.75
N PRO A 78 2.85 17.71 4.50
CA PRO A 78 2.33 19.04 4.15
C PRO A 78 0.90 19.28 4.66
N ARG A 79 0.16 18.19 4.91
CA ARG A 79 -1.23 18.18 5.38
C ARG A 79 -1.50 16.90 6.19
N ASP A 80 -2.61 16.91 6.91
CA ASP A 80 -3.13 15.70 7.55
C ASP A 80 -3.64 14.71 6.49
N GLY A 81 -3.45 13.42 6.71
CA GLY A 81 -3.79 12.37 5.74
C GLY A 81 -3.36 10.99 6.19
N GLN A 82 -3.38 10.03 5.27
CA GLN A 82 -2.88 8.68 5.53
C GLN A 82 -1.76 8.34 4.56
N VAL A 83 -0.74 7.62 4.99
CA VAL A 83 0.32 7.14 4.10
C VAL A 83 -0.25 6.12 3.12
N ALA A 84 -0.44 6.52 1.87
CA ALA A 84 -0.93 5.66 0.80
C ALA A 84 0.18 4.75 0.23
N ALA A 85 1.40 5.27 0.11
CA ALA A 85 2.56 4.52 -0.36
C ALA A 85 3.87 5.14 0.11
N ILE A 86 4.88 4.31 0.33
CA ILE A 86 6.26 4.76 0.60
C ILE A 86 7.11 4.32 -0.59
N GLN A 87 7.70 5.27 -1.29
CA GLN A 87 8.52 5.06 -2.50
C GLN A 87 10.03 5.17 -2.21
N THR A 88 10.38 5.28 -0.93
CA THR A 88 11.76 5.34 -0.47
C THR A 88 12.01 4.34 0.66
N SER A 89 13.25 4.20 1.10
CA SER A 89 13.65 3.28 2.17
C SER A 89 14.89 3.80 2.87
N LYS A 90 15.14 3.35 4.09
CA LYS A 90 16.38 3.66 4.80
C LYS A 90 17.61 3.26 3.97
N GLY A 91 18.55 4.18 3.83
CA GLY A 91 19.76 4.06 3.01
C GLY A 91 19.56 4.39 1.53
N ALA A 92 18.33 4.70 1.07
CA ALA A 92 18.09 5.06 -0.31
C ALA A 92 18.60 6.47 -0.61
N SER A 93 19.35 6.62 -1.69
CA SER A 93 19.68 7.93 -2.26
C SER A 93 18.52 8.46 -3.08
N VAL A 94 18.19 9.73 -2.90
CA VAL A 94 17.08 10.42 -3.55
C VAL A 94 17.56 11.77 -4.09
N ASN A 95 16.99 12.22 -5.21
CA ASN A 95 17.27 13.53 -5.79
C ASN A 95 16.15 14.53 -5.48
N ALA A 96 16.42 15.83 -5.66
CA ALA A 96 15.35 16.82 -5.57
C ALA A 96 14.21 16.51 -6.55
N GLY A 97 13.00 16.45 -6.04
CA GLY A 97 11.79 16.09 -6.79
C GLY A 97 11.47 14.60 -6.82
N ASP A 98 12.34 13.72 -6.32
CA ASP A 98 12.04 12.29 -6.25
C ASP A 98 10.89 12.02 -5.26
N PRO A 99 9.97 11.09 -5.59
CA PRO A 99 8.84 10.77 -4.74
C PRO A 99 9.31 9.99 -3.51
N LEU A 100 8.94 10.47 -2.32
CA LEU A 100 9.30 9.84 -1.05
C LEU A 100 8.12 9.06 -0.48
N VAL A 101 7.02 9.77 -0.25
CA VAL A 101 5.81 9.24 0.41
C VAL A 101 4.60 9.83 -0.30
N SER A 102 3.61 9.00 -0.62
CA SER A 102 2.32 9.45 -1.11
C SER A 102 1.33 9.46 0.04
N LEU A 103 0.66 10.59 0.25
CA LEU A 103 -0.37 10.76 1.27
C LEU A 103 -1.75 10.78 0.60
N GLY A 104 -2.67 9.95 1.06
CA GLY A 104 -4.09 9.96 0.70
C GLY A 104 -4.85 11.03 1.47
#